data_AF-W0Q611-F1
#
_entry.id   AF-W0Q611-F1
#
_cell.length_a   1.000
_cell.length_b   1.000
_cell.length_c   1.000
_cell.angle_alpha   90.00
_cell.angle_beta   90.00
_cell.angle_gamma   90.00
#
_symmetry.space_group_name_H-M   'P 1'
#
loop_
_entity.id
_entity.type
_entity.pdbx_description
1 polymer ?
#
loop_
_entity_poly.entity_id
_entity_poly.type
_entity_poly.pdbx_seq_one_letter_code
_entity_poly.pdbx_strand_id
1 'polypeptide(L)'
;MKIAKLGLTLSLSFILTACALTPEQQAERRAKQVRAEQDLQVQLAKQCDVEAAELMHQQFNPPLSQTEKEEAEFKKRYAEKVNDPMFQACYKMAWQNYKSQLELEEMRWNYEREMYWGGWDSWRYCYYCW
;
A
#
# COMPACT_ATOMS: atom_id res chain seq x y z
N MET A 1 -31.40 -8.60 47.51
CA MET A 1 -31.19 -8.01 46.15
C MET A 1 -29.92 -7.14 46.07
N LYS A 2 -28.74 -7.66 46.48
CA LYS A 2 -27.46 -6.91 46.35
C LYS A 2 -26.42 -7.63 45.47
N ILE A 3 -26.65 -8.91 45.16
CA ILE A 3 -25.74 -9.77 44.40
C ILE A 3 -25.83 -9.50 42.89
N ALA A 4 -27.03 -9.14 42.39
CA ALA A 4 -27.24 -8.85 40.97
C ALA A 4 -26.56 -7.55 40.47
N LYS A 5 -26.25 -6.59 41.36
CA LYS A 5 -25.59 -5.33 41.00
C LYS A 5 -24.07 -5.44 40.91
N LEU A 6 -23.47 -6.45 41.55
CA LEU A 6 -22.02 -6.69 41.52
C LEU A 6 -21.56 -7.47 40.29
N GLY A 7 -22.46 -8.27 39.68
CA GLY A 7 -22.15 -9.00 38.45
C GLY A 7 -22.06 -8.10 37.21
N LEU A 8 -22.86 -7.02 37.16
CA LEU A 8 -22.94 -6.15 35.98
C LEU A 8 -21.73 -5.19 35.85
N THR A 9 -21.07 -4.85 36.96
CA THR A 9 -19.89 -3.98 36.95
C THR A 9 -18.58 -4.72 36.68
N LEU A 10 -18.53 -6.05 36.91
CA LEU A 10 -17.31 -6.85 36.67
C LEU A 10 -17.14 -7.28 35.21
N SER A 11 -18.21 -7.24 34.40
CA SER A 11 -18.18 -7.59 32.98
C SER A 11 -17.64 -6.48 32.07
N LEU A 12 -17.52 -5.24 32.57
CA LEU A 12 -17.10 -4.08 31.76
C LEU A 12 -15.56 -3.88 31.72
N SER A 13 -14.82 -4.52 32.63
CA SER A 13 -13.36 -4.34 32.78
C SER A 13 -12.51 -5.32 31.97
N PHE A 14 -13.10 -6.35 31.35
CA PHE A 14 -12.37 -7.34 30.55
C PHE A 14 -12.30 -7.04 29.04
N ILE A 15 -12.87 -5.93 28.57
CA ILE A 15 -12.93 -5.60 27.13
C ILE A 15 -11.78 -4.67 26.68
N LEU A 16 -10.94 -4.19 27.60
CA LEU A 16 -9.89 -3.21 27.30
C LEU A 16 -8.51 -3.79 26.92
N THR A 17 -8.37 -5.12 26.79
CA THR A 17 -7.15 -5.75 26.24
C THR A 17 -7.25 -6.07 24.75
N ALA A 18 -8.20 -5.45 24.04
CA ALA A 18 -8.32 -5.55 22.60
C ALA A 18 -7.13 -4.88 21.87
N CYS A 19 -6.31 -5.72 21.24
CA CYS A 19 -5.49 -5.43 20.06
C CYS A 19 -4.25 -4.53 20.21
N ALA A 20 -3.37 -4.78 21.18
CA ALA A 20 -1.95 -4.45 20.98
C ALA A 20 -1.32 -5.58 20.14
N LEU A 21 -1.07 -5.33 18.84
CA LEU A 21 -0.25 -6.24 18.02
C LEU A 21 1.05 -6.50 18.76
N THR A 22 1.50 -7.76 18.80
CA THR A 22 2.83 -8.05 19.32
C THR A 22 3.87 -7.32 18.47
N PRO A 23 5.00 -6.88 19.05
CA PRO A 23 6.05 -6.19 18.29
C PRO A 23 6.53 -7.03 17.09
N GLU A 24 6.53 -8.36 17.22
CA GLU A 24 6.85 -9.28 16.12
C GLU A 24 5.81 -9.24 15.00
N GLN A 25 4.51 -9.27 15.32
CA GLN A 25 3.45 -9.16 14.32
C GLN A 25 3.46 -7.79 13.61
N GLN A 26 3.82 -6.73 14.33
CA GLN A 26 3.97 -5.40 13.73
C GLN A 26 5.18 -5.34 12.79
N ALA A 27 6.30 -5.97 13.17
CA ALA A 27 7.48 -6.07 12.32
C ALA A 27 7.18 -6.86 11.03
N GLU A 28 6.46 -7.97 11.13
CA GLU A 28 6.05 -8.77 9.96
C GLU A 28 5.16 -7.98 9.01
N ARG A 29 4.17 -7.22 9.52
CA ARG A 29 3.31 -6.35 8.70
C ARG A 29 4.11 -5.27 7.98
N ARG A 30 5.05 -4.61 8.68
CA ARG A 30 5.92 -3.60 8.06
C ARG A 30 6.81 -4.22 6.97
N ALA A 31 7.37 -5.40 7.22
CA ALA A 31 8.16 -6.11 6.21
C ALA A 31 7.32 -6.44 4.96
N LYS A 32 6.07 -6.88 5.14
CA LYS A 32 5.12 -7.10 4.04
C LYS A 32 4.80 -5.82 3.26
N GLN A 33 4.59 -4.70 3.95
CA GLN A 33 4.34 -3.40 3.32
C GLN A 33 5.54 -2.94 2.49
N VAL A 34 6.74 -2.98 3.07
CA VAL A 34 7.98 -2.62 2.36
C VAL A 34 8.17 -3.50 1.13
N ARG A 35 7.92 -4.82 1.24
CA ARG A 35 8.03 -5.72 0.09
C ARG A 35 7.02 -5.40 -1.01
N ALA A 36 5.77 -5.10 -0.64
CA ALA A 36 4.76 -4.68 -1.60
C ALA A 36 5.14 -3.36 -2.32
N GLU A 37 5.72 -2.40 -1.59
CA GLU A 37 6.22 -1.14 -2.17
C GLU A 37 7.40 -1.37 -3.13
N GLN A 38 8.31 -2.30 -2.78
CA GLN A 38 9.42 -2.69 -3.64
C GLN A 38 8.94 -3.41 -4.91
N ASP A 39 7.98 -4.33 -4.78
CA ASP A 39 7.41 -5.05 -5.92
C ASP A 39 6.65 -4.09 -6.86
N LEU A 40 5.97 -3.08 -6.30
CA LEU A 40 5.35 -2.01 -7.09
C LEU A 40 6.40 -1.20 -7.86
N GLN A 41 7.49 -0.79 -7.20
CA GLN A 41 8.60 -0.09 -7.85
C GLN A 41 9.15 -0.88 -9.04
N VAL A 42 9.38 -2.18 -8.87
CA VAL A 42 9.86 -3.06 -9.94
C VAL A 42 8.83 -3.19 -11.06
N GLN A 43 7.55 -3.36 -10.74
CA GLN A 43 6.49 -3.45 -11.75
C GLN A 43 6.36 -2.19 -12.59
N LEU A 44 6.43 -1.02 -11.97
CA LEU A 44 6.41 0.27 -12.67
C LEU A 44 7.67 0.45 -13.52
N ALA A 45 8.85 0.09 -13.00
CA ALA A 45 10.10 0.15 -13.76
C ALA A 45 10.07 -0.76 -15.00
N LYS A 46 9.43 -1.94 -14.89
CA LYS A 46 9.32 -2.92 -15.97
C LYS A 46 8.52 -2.41 -17.18
N GLN A 47 7.64 -1.43 -16.98
CA GLN A 47 6.93 -0.76 -18.09
C GLN A 47 7.87 0.09 -18.96
N CYS A 48 9.05 0.43 -18.44
CA CYS A 48 10.01 1.36 -19.05
C CYS A 48 11.27 0.65 -19.56
N ASP A 49 11.94 -0.12 -18.71
CA ASP A 49 13.12 -0.94 -19.06
C ASP A 49 13.11 -2.20 -18.19
N VAL A 50 13.07 -3.37 -18.85
CA VAL A 50 13.03 -4.68 -18.18
C VAL A 50 14.34 -4.95 -17.43
N GLU A 51 15.49 -4.58 -17.99
CA GLU A 51 16.79 -4.78 -17.37
C GLU A 51 16.93 -3.88 -16.14
N ALA A 52 16.50 -2.62 -16.21
CA ALA A 52 16.48 -1.73 -15.05
C ALA A 52 15.58 -2.29 -13.93
N ALA A 53 14.42 -2.86 -14.28
CA ALA A 53 13.52 -3.49 -13.32
C ALA A 53 14.13 -4.73 -12.65
N GLU A 54 14.84 -5.57 -13.41
CA GLU A 54 15.56 -6.73 -12.88
C GLU A 54 16.68 -6.31 -11.92
N LEU A 55 17.44 -5.27 -12.28
CA LEU A 55 18.47 -4.68 -11.44
C LEU A 55 17.89 -4.07 -10.15
N MET A 56 16.73 -3.42 -10.22
CA MET A 56 15.99 -2.94 -9.04
C MET A 56 15.50 -4.09 -8.15
N HIS A 57 14.99 -5.17 -8.75
CA HIS A 57 14.60 -6.36 -7.99
C HIS A 57 15.80 -6.97 -7.26
N GLN A 58 16.96 -7.07 -7.92
CA GLN A 58 18.20 -7.54 -7.29
C GLN A 58 18.72 -6.57 -6.22
N GLN A 59 18.56 -5.25 -6.40
CA GLN A 59 18.90 -4.26 -5.38
C GLN A 59 18.09 -4.44 -4.09
N PHE A 60 16.81 -4.82 -4.22
CA PHE A 60 15.94 -5.13 -3.06
C PHE A 60 16.17 -6.52 -2.48
N ASN A 61 16.61 -7.46 -3.32
CA ASN A 61 16.86 -8.86 -2.96
C ASN A 61 18.29 -9.27 -3.36
N PRO A 62 19.32 -8.72 -2.69
CA PRO A 62 20.70 -9.04 -3.03
C PRO A 62 20.98 -10.53 -2.78
N PRO A 63 21.83 -11.16 -3.58
CA PRO A 63 22.21 -12.56 -3.38
C PRO A 63 22.91 -12.74 -2.03
N LEU A 64 22.69 -13.90 -1.39
CA LEU A 64 23.27 -14.22 -0.07
C LEU A 64 24.80 -14.27 -0.07
N SER A 65 25.40 -14.51 -1.23
CA SER A 65 26.85 -14.49 -1.44
C SER A 65 27.15 -13.87 -2.79
N GLN A 66 28.03 -12.88 -2.79
CA GLN A 66 28.62 -12.28 -3.98
C GLN A 66 30.05 -11.88 -3.67
N THR A 67 30.93 -11.99 -4.66
CA THR A 67 32.28 -11.45 -4.58
C THR A 67 32.23 -9.92 -4.66
N GLU A 68 33.27 -9.26 -4.13
CA GLU A 68 33.40 -7.79 -4.21
C GLU A 68 33.38 -7.30 -5.68
N LYS A 69 33.92 -8.10 -6.60
CA LYS A 69 33.91 -7.82 -8.04
C LYS A 69 32.48 -7.85 -8.61
N GLU A 70 31.71 -8.87 -8.28
CA GLU A 70 30.31 -8.98 -8.74
C GLU A 70 29.45 -7.85 -8.18
N GLU A 71 29.67 -7.46 -6.92
CA GLU A 71 28.98 -6.33 -6.32
C GLU A 71 29.32 -5.00 -7.02
N ALA A 72 30.60 -4.78 -7.33
CA ALA A 72 31.05 -3.58 -8.03
C ALA A 72 30.47 -3.49 -9.45
N GLU A 73 30.44 -4.63 -10.18
CA GLU A 73 29.86 -4.71 -11.51
C GLU A 73 28.34 -4.46 -11.48
N PHE A 74 27.65 -5.06 -10.50
CA PHE A 74 26.23 -4.82 -10.27
C PHE A 74 25.94 -3.34 -10.00
N LYS A 75 26.66 -2.71 -9.06
CA LYS A 75 26.46 -1.29 -8.72
C LYS A 75 26.67 -0.38 -9.93
N LYS A 76 27.68 -0.68 -10.76
CA LYS A 76 27.93 0.06 -12.00
C LYS A 76 26.75 -0.05 -12.96
N ARG A 77 26.31 -1.28 -13.28
CA ARG A 77 25.18 -1.50 -14.20
C ARG A 77 23.88 -0.90 -13.68
N TYR A 78 23.61 -1.06 -12.39
CA TYR A 78 22.46 -0.46 -11.71
C TYR A 78 22.46 1.06 -11.88
N ALA A 79 23.59 1.71 -11.59
CA ALA A 79 23.72 3.15 -11.72
C ALA A 79 23.57 3.61 -13.18
N GLU A 80 24.15 2.91 -14.14
CA GLU A 80 24.03 3.24 -15.58
C GLU A 80 22.56 3.19 -16.03
N LYS A 81 21.83 2.15 -15.65
CA LYS A 81 20.43 1.94 -16.07
C LYS A 81 19.45 2.86 -15.36
N VAL A 82 19.57 3.02 -14.04
CA VAL A 82 18.64 3.84 -13.25
C VAL A 82 18.89 5.35 -13.46
N ASN A 83 20.11 5.74 -13.85
CA ASN A 83 20.41 7.12 -14.20
C ASN A 83 20.23 7.45 -15.69
N ASP A 84 19.79 6.49 -16.51
CA ASP A 84 19.44 6.78 -17.88
C ASP A 84 18.28 7.79 -17.93
N PRO A 85 18.41 8.93 -18.64
CA PRO A 85 17.39 9.97 -18.66
C PRO A 85 16.04 9.50 -19.21
N MET A 86 16.04 8.56 -20.17
CA MET A 86 14.81 7.99 -20.73
C MET A 86 14.12 7.10 -19.72
N PHE A 87 14.89 6.26 -19.01
CA PHE A 87 14.36 5.47 -17.91
C PHE A 87 13.76 6.36 -16.82
N GLN A 88 14.48 7.39 -16.36
CA GLN A 88 13.98 8.29 -15.31
C GLN A 88 12.70 9.02 -15.71
N ALA A 89 12.64 9.52 -16.95
CA ALA A 89 11.44 10.19 -17.46
C ALA A 89 10.25 9.23 -17.56
N CYS A 90 10.46 8.04 -18.12
CA CYS A 90 9.41 7.03 -18.21
C CYS A 90 8.95 6.57 -16.82
N TYR A 91 9.89 6.28 -15.92
CA TYR A 91 9.59 5.79 -14.58
C TYR A 91 8.82 6.84 -13.76
N LYS A 92 9.17 8.12 -13.89
CA LYS A 92 8.40 9.24 -13.32
C LYS A 92 6.97 9.27 -13.86
N MET A 93 6.78 9.10 -15.17
CA MET A 93 5.43 9.03 -15.76
C MET A 93 4.66 7.80 -15.30
N ALA A 94 5.29 6.63 -15.18
CA ALA A 94 4.67 5.41 -14.66
C ALA A 94 4.13 5.63 -13.24
N TRP A 95 4.91 6.31 -12.38
CA TRP A 95 4.46 6.72 -11.05
C TRP A 95 3.28 7.68 -11.08
N GLN A 96 3.32 8.69 -11.95
CA GLN A 96 2.21 9.63 -12.10
C GLN A 96 0.95 8.94 -12.59
N ASN A 97 1.08 8.00 -13.54
CA ASN A 97 -0.03 7.22 -14.04
C ASN A 97 -0.64 6.34 -12.95
N TYR A 98 0.19 5.60 -12.19
CA TYR A 98 -0.27 4.80 -11.06
C TYR A 98 -1.05 5.64 -10.05
N LYS A 99 -0.52 6.80 -9.68
CA LYS A 99 -1.20 7.72 -8.75
C LYS A 99 -2.54 8.20 -9.30
N SER A 100 -2.60 8.56 -10.58
CA SER A 100 -3.85 8.98 -11.22
C SER A 100 -4.90 7.85 -11.26
N GLN A 101 -4.48 6.59 -11.42
CA GLN A 101 -5.40 5.45 -11.38
C GLN A 101 -5.99 5.27 -9.98
N LEU A 102 -5.19 5.43 -8.93
CA LEU A 102 -5.68 5.38 -7.55
C LEU A 102 -6.68 6.52 -7.27
N GLU A 103 -6.41 7.73 -7.74
CA GLU A 103 -7.32 8.87 -7.59
C GLU A 103 -8.66 8.62 -8.32
N LEU A 104 -8.61 8.05 -9.53
CA LEU A 104 -9.82 7.64 -10.28
C LEU A 104 -10.61 6.54 -9.57
N GLU A 105 -9.92 5.56 -9.01
CA GLU A 105 -10.54 4.47 -8.26
C GLU A 105 -11.20 4.97 -6.97
N GLU A 106 -10.53 5.87 -6.23
CA GLU A 106 -11.09 6.51 -5.04
C GLU A 106 -12.32 7.35 -5.39
N MET A 107 -12.26 8.16 -6.46
CA MET A 107 -13.41 8.93 -6.94
C MET A 107 -14.59 8.02 -7.31
N ARG A 108 -14.34 6.92 -8.04
CA ARG A 108 -15.36 5.93 -8.38
C ARG A 108 -15.98 5.32 -7.13
N TRP A 109 -15.15 4.91 -6.17
CA TRP A 109 -15.62 4.29 -4.94
C TRP A 109 -16.43 5.26 -4.07
N ASN A 110 -16.02 6.54 -4.01
CA ASN A 110 -16.78 7.58 -3.33
C ASN A 110 -18.13 7.85 -4.02
N TYR A 111 -18.17 7.94 -5.35
CA TYR A 111 -19.42 8.07 -6.10
C TYR A 111 -20.37 6.90 -5.89
N GLU A 112 -19.87 5.66 -5.99
CA GLU A 112 -20.65 4.45 -5.70
C GLU A 112 -21.16 4.46 -4.27
N ARG A 113 -20.30 4.79 -3.30
CA ARG A 113 -20.70 4.89 -1.89
C ARG A 113 -21.79 5.94 -1.69
N GLU A 114 -21.67 7.12 -2.28
CA GLU A 114 -22.70 8.17 -2.21
C GLU A 114 -24.03 7.71 -2.84
N MET A 115 -23.97 7.03 -3.99
CA MET A 115 -25.15 6.47 -4.64
C MET A 115 -25.83 5.38 -3.78
N TYR A 116 -25.05 4.48 -3.17
CA TYR A 116 -25.57 3.34 -2.39
C TYR A 116 -25.95 3.70 -0.95
N TRP A 117 -25.24 4.63 -0.30
CA TRP A 117 -25.43 4.98 1.12
C TRP A 117 -26.02 6.39 1.34
N GLY A 118 -25.89 7.31 0.39
CA GLY A 118 -26.58 8.62 0.38
C GLY A 118 -28.00 8.58 -0.20
N GLY A 119 -28.42 7.42 -0.70
CA GLY A 119 -29.74 7.15 -1.28
C GLY A 119 -30.85 6.81 -0.28
N TRP A 120 -30.64 6.91 1.04
CA TRP A 120 -31.71 6.75 2.03
C TRP A 120 -32.16 8.06 2.67
N ASP A 121 -31.49 9.18 2.38
CA ASP A 121 -31.87 10.51 2.89
C ASP A 121 -32.02 11.58 1.79
N SER A 122 -31.55 11.33 0.56
CA SER A 122 -31.77 12.22 -0.59
C SER A 122 -33.12 12.02 -1.31
N TRP A 123 -33.82 10.90 -1.09
CA TRP A 123 -35.20 10.69 -1.57
C TRP A 123 -36.27 11.44 -0.74
N ARG A 124 -35.86 12.38 0.13
CA ARG A 124 -36.75 13.32 0.81
C ARG A 124 -36.84 14.70 0.17
N TYR A 125 -36.30 14.89 -1.04
CA TYR A 125 -36.63 16.06 -1.86
C TYR A 125 -37.36 15.64 -3.14
N CYS A 126 -38.59 15.16 -2.94
CA CYS A 126 -39.62 15.07 -3.95
C CYS A 126 -40.04 16.51 -4.35
N TYR A 127 -39.42 17.07 -5.40
CA TYR A 127 -39.83 18.36 -6.00
C TYR A 127 -41.20 18.30 -6.73
N TYR A 128 -41.92 17.19 -6.64
CA TYR A 128 -43.26 16.97 -7.20
C TYR A 128 -44.32 16.57 -6.16
N CYS A 129 -44.03 16.78 -4.89
CA CYS A 129 -45.01 16.59 -3.84
C CYS A 129 -45.69 17.93 -3.58
N TRP A 130 -46.93 18.06 -4.07
CA TRP A 130 -47.88 19.12 -3.70
C TRP A 130 -48.06 19.20 -2.17
#